data_AF-A0A5K1BMI8-F1
#
_entry.id   AF-A0A5K1BMI8-F1
#
_cell.length_a   1.000
_cell.length_b   1.000
_cell.length_c   1.000
_cell.angle_alpha   90.00
_cell.angle_beta   90.00
_cell.angle_gamma   90.00
#
_symmetry.space_group_name_H-M   'P 1'
#
loop_
_entity.id
_entity.type
_entity.pdbx_description
1 polymer ?
#
loop_
_entity_poly.entity_id
_entity_poly.type
_entity_poly.pdbx_seq_one_letter_code
_entity_poly.pdbx_strand_id
1 'polypeptide(L)'
;KLIGARYYDKGYIDAVHHADTEGFVSPRDHNGHGSHTLSTAGGNFVHNVSVFGYGHGTAKGGSPRARVAIYKVCWTPVLGKNGKCFGADVLAAFDAAISDGVDVISVSLGGDPAGLFEDAIAIGTFHAISKGIVVVASGGNNGPKAGTVTNLAPWLITVAASTFDRDFISYAVLGDGTSFK
;
A
#
# COMPACT_ATOMS: atom_id res chain seq x y z
N LYS A 1 3.42 -17.03 9.63
CA LYS A 1 3.81 -15.60 9.63
C LYS A 1 2.68 -14.81 8.97
N LEU A 2 2.50 -14.99 7.67
CA LEU A 2 1.22 -14.77 6.99
C LEU A 2 0.20 -15.81 7.52
N ILE A 3 -0.96 -15.35 7.98
CA ILE A 3 -2.02 -16.19 8.58
C ILE A 3 -3.36 -16.07 7.87
N GLY A 4 -3.54 -15.08 7.01
CA GLY A 4 -4.75 -14.87 6.22
C GLY A 4 -4.39 -14.25 4.88
N ALA A 5 -5.10 -14.67 3.83
CA ALA A 5 -4.91 -14.12 2.49
C ALA A 5 -6.24 -14.15 1.73
N ARG A 6 -6.76 -12.97 1.39
CA ARG A 6 -8.00 -12.77 0.64
C ARG A 6 -7.77 -11.81 -0.51
N TYR A 7 -8.67 -11.83 -1.49
CA TYR A 7 -8.70 -10.87 -2.59
C TYR A 7 -10.15 -10.49 -2.93
N TYR A 8 -10.32 -9.32 -3.53
CA TYR A 8 -11.61 -8.74 -3.91
C TYR A 8 -11.45 -8.09 -5.28
N ASP A 9 -12.15 -8.62 -6.27
CA ASP A 9 -12.08 -8.25 -7.69
C ASP A 9 -13.45 -7.94 -8.29
N LYS A 10 -14.52 -7.94 -7.49
CA LYS A 10 -15.88 -7.75 -8.03
C LYS A 10 -16.07 -6.34 -8.56
N GLY A 11 -15.57 -5.33 -7.85
CA GLY A 11 -15.58 -3.95 -8.31
C GLY A 11 -14.73 -3.77 -9.57
N TYR A 12 -13.58 -4.43 -9.62
CA TYR A 12 -12.75 -4.49 -10.82
C TYR A 12 -13.46 -5.13 -12.02
N ILE A 13 -14.04 -6.32 -11.86
CA ILE A 13 -14.72 -7.06 -12.93
C ILE A 13 -15.95 -6.28 -13.42
N ASP A 14 -16.71 -5.66 -12.52
CA ASP A 14 -17.85 -4.82 -12.89
C ASP A 14 -17.38 -3.62 -13.73
N ALA A 15 -16.33 -2.95 -13.27
CA ALA A 15 -15.78 -1.80 -13.96
C ALA A 15 -15.12 -2.16 -15.28
N VAL A 16 -14.42 -3.29 -15.42
CA VAL A 16 -13.57 -3.65 -16.58
C VAL A 16 -14.26 -4.64 -17.54
N HIS A 17 -15.28 -5.36 -17.07
CA HIS A 17 -15.97 -6.47 -17.74
C HIS A 17 -15.10 -7.70 -18.03
N HIS A 18 -13.90 -7.80 -17.46
CA HIS A 18 -13.01 -8.94 -17.59
C HIS A 18 -12.23 -9.16 -16.29
N ALA A 19 -11.83 -10.40 -16.03
CA ALA A 19 -10.96 -10.74 -14.91
C ALA A 19 -9.50 -10.38 -15.20
N ASP A 20 -8.78 -9.93 -14.17
CA ASP A 20 -7.35 -9.63 -14.26
C ASP A 20 -6.50 -10.91 -14.23
N THR A 21 -6.40 -11.56 -15.38
CA THR A 21 -5.62 -12.79 -15.53
C THR A 21 -4.11 -12.56 -15.37
N GLU A 22 -3.61 -11.36 -15.71
CA GLU A 22 -2.21 -10.96 -15.52
C GLU A 22 -1.87 -10.76 -14.04
N GLY A 23 -2.78 -10.14 -13.29
CA GLY A 23 -2.61 -9.87 -11.87
C GLY A 23 -2.77 -11.08 -10.97
N PHE A 24 -3.09 -12.26 -11.51
CA PHE A 24 -3.54 -13.46 -10.80
C PHE A 24 -4.85 -13.26 -10.02
N VAL A 25 -5.92 -13.96 -10.41
CA VAL A 25 -7.20 -14.05 -9.68
C VAL A 25 -7.02 -14.86 -8.40
N SER A 26 -6.25 -14.31 -7.46
CA SER A 26 -5.83 -14.88 -6.20
C SER A 26 -5.24 -13.77 -5.31
N PRO A 27 -4.98 -14.04 -4.02
CA PRO A 27 -4.27 -13.09 -3.16
C PRO A 27 -2.79 -12.86 -3.54
N ARG A 28 -2.25 -13.57 -4.53
CA ARG A 28 -0.86 -13.41 -4.97
C ARG A 28 -0.64 -11.99 -5.50
N ASP A 29 0.45 -11.38 -5.04
CA ASP A 29 0.91 -10.09 -5.50
C ASP A 29 1.68 -10.24 -6.82
N HIS A 30 1.16 -9.63 -7.88
CA HIS A 30 1.82 -9.52 -9.19
C HIS A 30 2.64 -8.22 -9.32
N ASN A 31 2.28 -7.18 -8.58
CA ASN A 31 2.85 -5.84 -8.74
C ASN A 31 4.08 -5.59 -7.87
N GLY A 32 4.09 -6.15 -6.65
CA GLY A 32 5.16 -5.98 -5.67
C GLY A 32 4.87 -4.92 -4.60
N HIS A 33 3.97 -3.96 -4.86
CA HIS A 33 3.63 -2.91 -3.89
C HIS A 33 3.11 -3.49 -2.57
N GLY A 34 2.21 -4.49 -2.62
CA GLY A 34 1.67 -5.13 -1.42
C GLY A 34 2.73 -5.91 -0.63
N SER A 35 3.62 -6.61 -1.33
CA SER A 35 4.75 -7.32 -0.71
C SER A 35 5.72 -6.36 -0.02
N HIS A 36 6.01 -5.22 -0.66
CA HIS A 36 6.89 -4.19 -0.11
C HIS A 36 6.30 -3.53 1.15
N THR A 37 5.03 -3.12 1.13
CA THR A 37 4.38 -2.49 2.28
C THR A 37 4.16 -3.47 3.43
N LEU A 38 3.73 -4.70 3.16
CA LEU A 38 3.55 -5.73 4.20
C LEU A 38 4.87 -6.09 4.87
N SER A 39 5.95 -6.25 4.10
CA SER A 39 7.28 -6.55 4.67
C SER A 39 7.84 -5.37 5.47
N THR A 40 7.53 -4.14 5.09
CA THR A 40 7.88 -2.92 5.85
C THR A 40 7.14 -2.84 7.19
N ALA A 41 5.85 -3.18 7.23
CA ALA A 41 5.07 -3.16 8.47
C ALA A 41 5.39 -4.35 9.38
N GLY A 42 5.34 -5.55 8.82
CA GLY A 42 5.35 -6.81 9.57
C GLY A 42 6.28 -7.87 8.99
N GLY A 43 7.27 -7.55 8.16
CA GLY A 43 8.25 -8.52 7.65
C GLY A 43 9.11 -9.14 8.76
N ASN A 44 9.39 -10.44 8.67
CA ASN A 44 10.30 -11.10 9.61
C ASN A 44 11.76 -10.67 9.33
N PHE A 45 12.68 -11.00 10.24
CA PHE A 45 14.11 -10.83 9.99
C PHE A 45 14.56 -11.68 8.80
N VAL A 46 15.19 -11.03 7.82
CA VAL A 46 15.85 -11.68 6.69
C VAL A 46 17.26 -11.12 6.58
N HIS A 47 18.25 -11.96 6.83
CA HIS A 47 19.67 -11.59 6.83
C HIS A 47 20.24 -11.55 5.41
N ASN A 48 21.31 -10.79 5.23
CA ASN A 48 22.11 -10.72 4.00
C ASN A 48 21.29 -10.38 2.75
N VAL A 49 20.35 -9.45 2.87
CA VAL A 49 19.55 -8.95 1.74
C VAL A 49 20.14 -7.67 1.19
N SER A 50 20.02 -7.48 -0.12
CA SER A 50 20.38 -6.25 -0.82
C SER A 50 19.63 -6.18 -2.15
N VAL A 51 19.61 -5.00 -2.77
CA VAL A 51 19.15 -4.81 -4.16
C VAL A 51 20.38 -4.45 -4.98
N PHE A 52 20.84 -5.38 -5.81
CA PHE A 52 22.08 -5.21 -6.61
C PHE A 52 23.29 -4.76 -5.76
N GLY A 53 23.40 -5.24 -4.52
CA GLY A 53 24.46 -4.87 -3.57
C GLY A 53 24.15 -3.63 -2.71
N TYR A 54 23.16 -2.81 -3.09
CA TYR A 54 22.73 -1.66 -2.31
C TYR A 54 21.87 -2.05 -1.12
N GLY A 55 22.07 -1.34 0.00
CA GLY A 55 21.27 -1.53 1.20
C GLY A 55 21.54 -2.86 1.91
N HIS A 56 22.75 -3.43 1.74
CA HIS A 56 23.12 -4.70 2.33
C HIS A 56 22.94 -4.71 3.85
N GLY A 57 22.20 -5.69 4.36
CA GLY A 57 21.96 -5.84 5.80
C GLY A 57 20.88 -6.84 6.14
N THR A 58 20.25 -6.65 7.29
CA THR A 58 19.08 -7.45 7.72
C THR A 58 17.82 -6.63 7.52
N ALA A 59 16.93 -7.05 6.62
CA ALA A 59 15.60 -6.44 6.49
C ALA A 59 14.64 -6.99 7.55
N LYS A 60 13.82 -6.11 8.12
CA LYS A 60 12.79 -6.44 9.11
C LYS A 60 11.73 -5.35 9.14
N GLY A 61 10.48 -5.71 9.39
CA GLY A 61 9.39 -4.73 9.48
C GLY A 61 9.39 -3.93 10.79
N GLY A 62 8.47 -2.99 10.93
CA GLY A 62 8.20 -2.30 12.21
C GLY A 62 7.98 -3.28 13.35
N SER A 63 7.15 -4.31 13.13
CA SER A 63 6.87 -5.41 14.06
C SER A 63 7.21 -6.79 13.47
N PRO A 64 8.46 -7.28 13.60
CA PRO A 64 8.90 -8.52 12.98
C PRO A 64 8.23 -9.80 13.49
N ARG A 65 7.56 -9.74 14.63
CA ARG A 65 6.85 -10.89 15.22
C ARG A 65 5.33 -10.83 15.04
N ALA A 66 4.79 -9.73 14.51
CA ALA A 66 3.37 -9.64 14.18
C ALA A 66 2.95 -10.75 13.20
N ARG A 67 1.72 -11.23 13.38
CA ARG A 67 1.01 -12.00 12.36
C ARG A 67 0.48 -11.02 11.32
N VAL A 68 0.49 -11.42 10.06
CA VAL A 68 0.03 -10.57 8.96
C VAL A 68 -1.08 -11.29 8.21
N ALA A 69 -2.08 -10.53 7.79
CA ALA A 69 -3.13 -10.97 6.88
C ALA A 69 -3.16 -10.01 5.69
N ILE A 70 -3.42 -10.51 4.48
CA ILE A 70 -3.52 -9.69 3.27
C ILE A 70 -4.94 -9.68 2.71
N TYR A 71 -5.32 -8.51 2.20
CA TYR A 71 -6.58 -8.27 1.53
C TYR A 71 -6.25 -7.53 0.23
N LYS A 72 -6.13 -8.28 -0.87
CA LYS A 72 -5.77 -7.72 -2.18
C LYS A 72 -7.00 -7.07 -2.81
N VAL A 73 -6.92 -5.77 -3.09
CA VAL A 73 -8.00 -4.97 -3.69
C VAL A 73 -7.56 -4.19 -4.93
N CYS A 74 -6.28 -4.32 -5.29
CA CYS A 74 -5.68 -3.62 -6.42
C CYS A 74 -5.27 -4.61 -7.49
N TRP A 75 -5.51 -4.22 -8.73
CA TRP A 75 -5.42 -5.04 -9.93
C TRP A 75 -4.69 -4.28 -11.04
N THR A 76 -4.41 -4.97 -12.15
CA THR A 76 -3.74 -4.41 -13.30
C THR A 76 -4.56 -3.25 -13.88
N PRO A 77 -3.97 -2.04 -14.04
CA PRO A 77 -4.66 -0.91 -14.64
C PRO A 77 -5.11 -1.22 -16.06
N VAL A 78 -6.29 -0.74 -16.43
CA VAL A 78 -6.84 -0.91 -17.79
C VAL A 78 -6.88 0.45 -18.48
N LEU A 79 -6.35 0.51 -19.71
CA LEU A 79 -6.36 1.72 -20.52
C LEU A 79 -7.78 2.25 -20.68
N GLY A 80 -7.96 3.55 -20.39
CA GLY A 80 -9.26 4.23 -20.50
C GLY A 80 -10.20 4.06 -19.30
N LYS A 81 -9.81 3.33 -18.25
CA LYS A 81 -10.55 3.28 -16.97
C LYS A 81 -9.65 3.79 -15.84
N ASN A 82 -10.18 4.69 -15.02
CA ASN A 82 -9.45 5.26 -13.91
C ASN A 82 -9.40 4.26 -12.74
N GLY A 83 -8.20 4.07 -12.18
CA GLY A 83 -8.00 3.35 -10.93
C GLY A 83 -7.60 1.88 -11.08
N LYS A 84 -6.76 1.43 -10.16
CA LYS A 84 -6.35 0.02 -10.00
C LYS A 84 -7.09 -0.67 -8.86
N CYS A 85 -7.64 0.11 -7.93
CA CYS A 85 -8.26 -0.35 -6.70
C CYS A 85 -9.65 0.28 -6.62
N PHE A 86 -10.69 -0.51 -6.84
CA PHE A 86 -12.05 -0.01 -6.90
C PHE A 86 -12.65 0.12 -5.50
N GLY A 87 -13.42 1.18 -5.25
CA GLY A 87 -13.97 1.49 -3.92
C GLY A 87 -14.80 0.35 -3.33
N ALA A 88 -15.55 -0.38 -4.16
CA ALA A 88 -16.31 -1.56 -3.73
C ALA A 88 -15.40 -2.69 -3.20
N ASP A 89 -14.28 -2.95 -3.87
CA ASP A 89 -13.31 -3.96 -3.43
C ASP A 89 -12.57 -3.52 -2.16
N VAL A 90 -12.24 -2.23 -2.05
CA VAL A 90 -11.67 -1.63 -0.84
C VAL A 90 -12.61 -1.77 0.36
N LEU A 91 -13.89 -1.44 0.20
CA LEU A 91 -14.90 -1.58 1.27
C LEU A 91 -15.10 -3.05 1.66
N ALA A 92 -15.15 -3.97 0.70
CA ALA A 92 -15.26 -5.39 0.98
C ALA A 92 -14.05 -5.95 1.76
N ALA A 93 -12.85 -5.44 1.48
CA ALA A 93 -11.66 -5.78 2.25
C ALA A 93 -11.69 -5.21 3.67
N PHE A 94 -12.17 -3.97 3.86
CA PHE A 94 -12.36 -3.41 5.20
C PHE A 94 -13.34 -4.25 6.03
N ASP A 95 -14.51 -4.57 5.47
CA ASP A 95 -15.52 -5.39 6.14
C ASP A 95 -14.96 -6.75 6.57
N ALA A 96 -14.25 -7.42 5.66
CA ALA A 96 -13.61 -8.68 5.99
C ALA A 96 -12.48 -8.57 7.00
N ALA A 97 -11.65 -7.52 6.93
CA ALA A 97 -10.57 -7.31 7.89
C ALA A 97 -11.12 -7.06 9.31
N ILE A 98 -12.20 -6.28 9.41
CA ILE A 98 -12.91 -6.03 10.67
C ILE A 98 -13.50 -7.34 11.20
N SER A 99 -14.17 -8.11 10.35
CA SER A 99 -14.78 -9.40 10.71
C SER A 99 -13.76 -10.45 11.13
N ASP A 100 -12.61 -10.49 10.46
CA ASP A 100 -11.48 -11.38 10.79
C ASP A 100 -10.77 -10.98 12.10
N GLY A 101 -11.10 -9.82 12.68
CA GLY A 101 -10.61 -9.39 13.99
C GLY A 101 -9.16 -8.88 13.97
N VAL A 102 -8.76 -8.17 12.92
CA VAL A 102 -7.41 -7.57 12.86
C VAL A 102 -7.24 -6.45 13.90
N ASP A 103 -6.03 -6.28 14.43
CA ASP A 103 -5.75 -5.23 15.43
C ASP A 103 -5.43 -3.85 14.80
N VAL A 104 -4.77 -3.87 13.64
CA VAL A 104 -4.31 -2.66 12.92
C VAL A 104 -4.45 -2.90 11.42
N ILE A 105 -4.93 -1.89 10.70
CA ILE A 105 -5.01 -1.89 9.24
C ILE A 105 -3.99 -0.87 8.68
N SER A 106 -3.16 -1.33 7.73
CA SER A 106 -2.22 -0.48 7.00
C SER A 106 -2.65 -0.39 5.54
N VAL A 107 -3.00 0.81 5.08
CA VAL A 107 -3.56 1.05 3.74
C VAL A 107 -2.72 2.09 3.01
N SER A 108 -1.77 1.64 2.21
CA SER A 108 -0.98 2.50 1.32
C SER A 108 -1.71 2.73 0.00
N LEU A 109 -2.95 3.22 0.09
CA LEU A 109 -3.83 3.55 -1.03
C LEU A 109 -4.39 4.97 -0.82
N GLY A 110 -4.86 5.59 -1.88
CA GLY A 110 -5.54 6.88 -1.84
C GLY A 110 -6.11 7.22 -3.21
N GLY A 111 -7.23 7.93 -3.22
CA GLY A 111 -7.80 8.54 -4.42
C GLY A 111 -7.66 10.06 -4.38
N ASP A 112 -8.25 10.74 -5.37
CA ASP A 112 -8.39 12.19 -5.32
C ASP A 112 -9.20 12.60 -4.07
N PRO A 113 -8.91 13.76 -3.45
CA PRO A 113 -9.66 14.23 -2.30
C PRO A 113 -11.16 14.34 -2.62
N ALA A 114 -11.98 13.59 -1.89
CA ALA A 114 -13.44 13.56 -2.05
C ALA A 114 -14.14 13.83 -0.70
N GLY A 115 -15.46 14.02 -0.73
CA GLY A 115 -16.26 14.12 0.49
C GLY A 115 -16.16 12.85 1.34
N LEU A 116 -16.27 12.96 2.67
CA LEU A 116 -16.11 11.82 3.59
C LEU A 116 -17.07 10.65 3.31
N PHE A 117 -18.25 10.92 2.75
CA PHE A 117 -19.26 9.92 2.41
C PHE A 117 -19.14 9.37 0.97
N GLU A 118 -18.19 9.88 0.21
CA GLU A 118 -17.89 9.46 -1.17
C GLU A 118 -16.55 8.73 -1.24
N ASP A 119 -15.70 8.90 -0.22
CA ASP A 119 -14.41 8.23 -0.08
C ASP A 119 -14.56 6.85 0.59
N ALA A 120 -14.29 5.80 -0.17
CA ALA A 120 -14.34 4.41 0.29
C ALA A 120 -13.38 4.13 1.45
N ILE A 121 -12.20 4.77 1.50
CA ILE A 121 -11.25 4.64 2.59
C ILE A 121 -11.82 5.37 3.81
N ALA A 122 -12.36 6.57 3.67
CA ALA A 122 -12.99 7.29 4.79
C ALA A 122 -14.12 6.45 5.44
N ILE A 123 -15.02 5.89 4.63
CA ILE A 123 -16.11 5.02 5.10
C ILE A 123 -15.55 3.76 5.78
N GLY A 124 -14.67 3.02 5.12
CA GLY A 124 -14.12 1.76 5.67
C GLY A 124 -13.36 1.98 6.98
N THR A 125 -12.57 3.05 7.05
CA THR A 125 -11.81 3.42 8.26
C THR A 125 -12.70 3.86 9.41
N PHE A 126 -13.82 4.55 9.14
CA PHE A 126 -14.79 4.92 10.18
C PHE A 126 -15.33 3.67 10.90
N HIS A 127 -15.71 2.65 10.12
CA HIS A 127 -16.20 1.39 10.68
C HIS A 127 -15.12 0.63 11.46
N ALA A 128 -13.88 0.58 10.94
CA ALA A 128 -12.77 -0.07 11.64
C ALA A 128 -12.52 0.58 13.01
N ILE A 129 -12.47 1.91 13.07
CA ILE A 129 -12.19 2.65 14.30
C ILE A 129 -13.36 2.55 15.29
N SER A 130 -14.61 2.49 14.81
CA SER A 130 -15.77 2.21 15.66
C SER A 130 -15.68 0.86 16.39
N LYS A 131 -14.84 -0.05 15.90
CA LYS A 131 -14.53 -1.37 16.48
C LYS A 131 -13.18 -1.42 17.21
N GLY A 132 -12.51 -0.29 17.40
CA GLY A 132 -11.22 -0.21 18.08
C GLY A 132 -10.02 -0.59 17.21
N ILE A 133 -10.18 -0.69 15.90
CA ILE A 133 -9.11 -1.04 14.96
C ILE A 133 -8.48 0.25 14.41
N VAL A 134 -7.19 0.45 14.68
CA VAL A 134 -6.46 1.63 14.21
C VAL A 134 -6.15 1.49 12.72
N VAL A 135 -6.29 2.58 11.96
CA VAL A 135 -5.95 2.60 10.53
C VAL A 135 -4.87 3.64 10.23
N VAL A 136 -3.85 3.22 9.50
CA VAL A 136 -2.76 4.06 8.99
C VAL A 136 -2.85 4.13 7.47
N ALA A 137 -2.85 5.34 6.91
CA ALA A 137 -2.89 5.55 5.46
C ALA A 137 -1.85 6.58 4.99
N SER A 138 -1.46 6.50 3.72
CA SER A 138 -0.51 7.44 3.10
C SER A 138 -1.15 8.79 2.78
N GLY A 139 -0.43 9.90 2.92
CA GLY A 139 -0.89 11.23 2.50
C GLY A 139 -0.89 11.49 1.00
N GLY A 140 -0.52 10.51 0.18
CA GLY A 140 -0.44 10.64 -1.29
C GLY A 140 0.90 11.18 -1.78
N ASN A 141 1.09 11.13 -3.11
CA ASN A 141 2.36 11.48 -3.77
C ASN A 141 2.22 12.68 -4.73
N ASN A 142 1.11 13.43 -4.64
CA ASN A 142 0.76 14.52 -5.57
C ASN A 142 1.30 15.89 -5.14
N GLY A 143 2.15 15.95 -4.11
CA GLY A 143 2.84 17.16 -3.68
C GLY A 143 3.73 17.78 -4.76
N PRO A 144 4.34 18.95 -4.51
CA PRO A 144 4.42 19.66 -3.22
C PRO A 144 3.40 20.80 -3.06
N LYS A 145 2.46 20.99 -4.00
CA LYS A 145 1.47 22.07 -3.93
C LYS A 145 0.55 21.90 -2.72
N ALA A 146 0.11 23.00 -2.14
CA ALA A 146 -0.86 22.99 -1.04
C ALA A 146 -2.17 22.30 -1.47
N GLY A 147 -2.82 21.59 -0.55
CA GLY A 147 -4.10 20.91 -0.79
C GLY A 147 -4.02 19.62 -1.61
N THR A 148 -2.84 19.00 -1.72
CA THR A 148 -2.62 17.74 -2.46
C THR A 148 -2.64 16.47 -1.61
N VAL A 149 -2.82 16.62 -0.29
CA VAL A 149 -2.90 15.49 0.65
C VAL A 149 -4.22 14.75 0.45
N THR A 150 -4.17 13.42 0.52
CA THR A 150 -5.34 12.52 0.45
C THR A 150 -5.56 11.81 1.79
N ASN A 151 -6.61 10.99 1.91
CA ASN A 151 -6.99 10.33 3.16
C ASN A 151 -7.18 11.34 4.31
N LEU A 152 -8.13 12.25 4.13
CA LEU A 152 -8.32 13.43 5.00
C LEU A 152 -9.23 13.17 6.21
N ALA A 153 -9.73 11.95 6.37
CA ALA A 153 -10.68 11.64 7.43
C ALA A 153 -10.02 11.82 8.82
N PRO A 154 -10.66 12.51 9.77
CA PRO A 154 -10.02 12.90 11.02
C PRO A 154 -9.73 11.73 11.96
N TRP A 155 -10.30 10.56 11.69
CA TRP A 155 -10.16 9.37 12.52
C TRP A 155 -8.94 8.51 12.15
N LEU A 156 -8.41 8.60 10.93
CA LEU A 156 -7.28 7.78 10.50
C LEU A 156 -5.93 8.51 10.68
N ILE A 157 -4.84 7.74 10.76
CA ILE A 157 -3.48 8.29 10.83
C ILE A 157 -2.94 8.48 9.41
N THR A 158 -2.89 9.73 8.95
CA THR A 158 -2.37 10.10 7.63
C THR A 158 -0.86 10.37 7.70
N VAL A 159 -0.07 9.64 6.91
CA VAL A 159 1.40 9.62 7.00
C VAL A 159 2.04 10.27 5.77
N ALA A 160 2.89 11.28 5.99
CA ALA A 160 3.72 11.90 4.96
C ALA A 160 5.05 11.13 4.75
N ALA A 161 5.76 11.42 3.66
CA ALA A 161 7.07 10.84 3.38
C ALA A 161 8.19 11.88 3.59
N SER A 162 9.33 11.41 4.10
CA SER A 162 10.55 12.21 4.25
C SER A 162 11.78 11.37 3.86
N THR A 163 12.92 12.02 3.69
CA THR A 163 14.20 11.34 3.49
C THR A 163 14.78 10.84 4.82
N PHE A 164 15.79 9.98 4.74
CA PHE A 164 16.63 9.54 5.85
C PHE A 164 18.11 9.80 5.51
N ASP A 165 19.02 9.53 6.44
CA ASP A 165 20.45 9.87 6.35
C ASP A 165 21.23 9.08 5.28
N ARG A 166 20.80 7.85 4.96
CA ARG A 166 21.42 7.00 3.94
C ARG A 166 20.99 7.41 2.52
N ASP A 167 21.97 7.80 1.71
CA ASP A 167 21.84 8.05 0.28
C ASP A 167 22.32 6.85 -0.56
N PHE A 168 21.66 6.63 -1.70
CA PHE A 168 22.15 5.76 -2.77
C PHE A 168 22.70 6.63 -3.90
N ILE A 169 24.03 6.59 -4.09
CA ILE A 169 24.77 7.50 -4.96
C ILE A 169 25.18 6.76 -6.23
N SER A 170 25.02 7.41 -7.38
CA SER A 170 25.48 6.89 -8.67
C SER A 170 26.41 7.90 -9.32
N TYR A 171 27.72 7.64 -9.28
CA TYR A 171 28.70 8.52 -9.89
C TYR A 171 28.64 8.46 -11.42
N ALA A 172 28.63 9.63 -12.06
CA ALA A 172 28.81 9.77 -13.50
C ALA A 172 30.22 10.29 -13.78
N VAL A 173 31.03 9.52 -14.51
CA VAL A 173 32.40 9.92 -14.91
C VAL A 173 32.40 10.23 -16.40
N LEU A 174 32.76 11.47 -16.74
CA LEU A 174 32.86 11.94 -18.12
C LEU A 174 34.19 11.51 -18.77
N GLY A 175 34.28 11.63 -20.10
CA GLY A 175 35.47 11.23 -20.86
C GLY A 175 36.72 12.07 -20.58
N ASP A 176 36.58 13.25 -19.98
CA ASP A 176 37.67 14.10 -19.50
C ASP A 176 38.12 13.75 -18.06
N GLY A 177 37.48 12.74 -17.43
CA GLY A 177 37.73 12.32 -16.06
C GLY A 177 36.95 13.09 -14.99
N THR A 178 36.15 14.09 -15.37
CA THR A 178 35.29 14.82 -14.43
C THR A 178 34.22 13.89 -13.85
N SER A 179 34.07 13.87 -12.53
CA SER A 179 33.09 13.03 -11.84
C SER A 179 31.99 13.87 -11.18
N PHE A 180 30.74 13.49 -11.44
CA PHE A 180 29.56 14.03 -10.79
C PHE A 180 28.98 12.99 -9.83
N LYS A 181 28.52 13.48 -8.68
CA LYS A 181 27.75 12.71 -7.70
C LYS A 181 26.27 12.73 -8.08
#